data_AF-A0A7Z7HU28-F1
#
_entry.id   AF-A0A7Z7HU28-F1
#
_cell.length_a   1.000
_cell.length_b   1.000
_cell.length_c   1.000
_cell.angle_alpha   90.00
_cell.angle_beta   90.00
_cell.angle_gamma   90.00
#
_symmetry.space_group_name_H-M   'P 1'
#
loop_
_entity.id
_entity.type
_entity.pdbx_description
1 polymer ?
#
loop_
_entity_poly.entity_id
_entity_poly.type
_entity_poly.pdbx_seq_one_letter_code
_entity_poly.pdbx_strand_id
1 'polypeptide(L)' 'MNRKTLSALAIAVLFAAFAMASSDDYAEEERKLMRYCERVVDYHADKAMGVPIEQRRGNKDHRGIAAEQCPGMKPAR' A
#
# COMPACT_ATOMS: atom_id res chain seq x y z
N MET A 1 33.42 4.64 30.89
CA MET A 1 32.16 4.03 30.39
C MET A 1 32.15 2.56 30.75
N ASN A 2 31.10 2.06 31.40
CA ASN A 2 30.99 0.67 31.83
C ASN A 2 30.51 -0.24 30.68
N ARG A 3 30.90 -1.52 30.70
CA ARG A 3 30.48 -2.51 29.70
C ARG A 3 28.96 -2.62 29.56
N LYS A 4 28.23 -2.39 30.66
CA LYS A 4 26.75 -2.30 30.69
C LYS A 4 26.22 -1.11 29.90
N THR A 5 26.84 0.07 30.02
CA THR A 5 26.45 1.27 29.26
C THR A 5 26.75 1.11 27.76
N LEU A 6 27.87 0.47 27.39
CA LEU A 6 28.17 0.17 25.99
C LEU A 6 27.15 -0.81 25.38
N SER A 7 26.80 -1.87 26.12
CA SER A 7 25.82 -2.86 25.65
C SER A 7 24.43 -2.26 25.49
N ALA A 8 24.00 -1.40 26.42
CA ALA A 8 22.71 -0.71 26.33
C ALA A 8 22.65 0.23 25.12
N LEU A 9 23.75 0.95 24.86
CA LEU A 9 23.84 1.86 23.72
C LEU A 9 23.80 1.11 22.39
N ALA A 10 24.50 -0.03 22.30
CA ALA A 10 24.47 -0.88 21.11
C ALA A 10 23.04 -1.41 20.82
N ILE A 11 22.31 -1.84 21.85
CA ILE A 11 20.92 -2.29 21.71
C ILE A 11 20.00 -1.14 21.25
N ALA A 12 20.15 0.05 21.84
CA ALA A 12 19.36 1.22 21.44
C ALA A 12 19.57 1.61 19.97
N VAL A 13 20.83 1.54 19.50
CA VAL A 13 21.17 1.80 18.09
C VAL A 13 20.53 0.76 17.16
N LEU A 14 20.54 -0.52 17.54
CA LEU A 14 19.90 -1.58 16.75
C LEU A 14 18.39 -1.38 16.63
N PHE A 15 17.71 -1.04 17.73
CA PHE A 15 16.27 -0.76 17.69
C PHE A 15 15.93 0.47 16.84
N ALA A 16 16.74 1.54 16.95
CA ALA A 16 16.54 2.72 16.12
C ALA A 16 16.70 2.42 14.62
N ALA A 17 17.72 1.64 14.26
CA ALA A 17 17.93 1.21 12.87
C ALA A 17 16.76 0.37 12.34
N PHE A 18 16.24 -0.56 13.15
CA PHE A 18 15.11 -1.40 12.77
C PHE A 18 13.82 -0.60 12.59
N ALA A 19 13.56 0.37 13.48
CA ALA A 19 12.41 1.26 13.37
C ALA A 19 12.44 2.08 12.08
N MET A 20 13.60 2.65 11.73
CA MET A 20 13.75 3.41 10.47
C MET A 20 13.56 2.52 9.24
N ALA A 21 14.15 1.32 9.21
CA ALA A 21 13.98 0.38 8.11
C ALA A 21 12.51 0.00 7.90
N SER A 22 11.79 -0.32 8.97
CA SER A 22 10.39 -0.74 8.88
C SER A 22 9.47 0.35 8.33
N SER A 23 9.77 1.63 8.56
CA SER A 23 8.92 2.73 8.10
C SER A 23 8.87 2.87 6.57
N ASP A 24 9.96 2.51 5.88
CA ASP A 24 10.02 2.56 4.41
C ASP A 24 9.18 1.45 3.78
N ASP A 25 9.22 0.24 4.36
CA ASP A 25 8.42 -0.90 3.93
C ASP A 25 6.91 -0.60 3.99
N TYR A 26 6.44 0.04 5.08
CA TYR A 26 5.04 0.45 5.19
C TYR A 26 4.63 1.45 4.10
N ALA A 27 5.48 2.44 3.83
CA ALA A 27 5.22 3.43 2.79
C ALA A 27 5.23 2.80 1.38
N GLU A 28 6.06 1.77 1.15
CA GLU A 28 6.04 1.04 -0.12
C GLU A 28 4.76 0.21 -0.30
N GLU A 29 4.32 -0.51 0.73
CA GLU A 29 3.08 -1.29 0.71
C GLU A 29 1.85 -0.40 0.48
N GLU A 30 1.79 0.76 1.13
CA GLU A 30 0.73 1.74 0.89
C GLU A 30 0.74 2.23 -0.57
N ARG A 31 1.92 2.56 -1.11
CA ARG A 31 2.06 2.96 -2.53
C ARG A 31 1.64 1.86 -3.49
N LYS A 32 1.94 0.59 -3.19
CA LYS A 32 1.48 -0.56 -3.99
C LYS A 32 -0.04 -0.67 -3.95
N LEU A 33 -0.66 -0.54 -2.77
CA LEU A 33 -2.11 -0.57 -2.63
C LEU A 33 -2.77 0.57 -3.41
N MET A 34 -2.26 1.79 -3.29
CA MET A 34 -2.81 2.96 -3.99
C MET A 34 -2.74 2.79 -5.51
N ARG A 35 -1.61 2.33 -6.06
CA ARG A 35 -1.50 2.03 -7.50
C ARG A 35 -2.47 0.94 -7.94
N TYR A 36 -2.63 -0.11 -7.14
CA TYR A 36 -3.63 -1.14 -7.42
C TYR A 36 -5.04 -0.53 -7.47
N CYS A 37 -5.40 0.30 -6.49
CA CYS A 37 -6.71 0.93 -6.44
C CYS A 37 -6.96 1.88 -7.60
N GLU A 38 -6.00 2.73 -7.95
CA GLU A 38 -6.08 3.62 -9.11
C GLU A 38 -6.37 2.85 -10.40
N ARG A 39 -5.65 1.74 -10.62
CA ARG A 39 -5.87 0.86 -11.78
C ARG A 39 -7.25 0.22 -11.78
N VAL A 40 -7.80 -0.14 -10.62
CA VAL A 40 -9.16 -0.68 -10.53
C VAL A 40 -10.19 0.42 -10.81
N VAL A 41 -10.00 1.62 -10.27
CA VAL A 41 -10.87 2.77 -10.52
C VAL A 41 -10.95 3.09 -12.01
N ASP A 42 -9.81 3.17 -12.71
CA ASP A 42 -9.76 3.41 -14.16
C ASP A 42 -10.57 2.37 -14.93
N TYR A 43 -10.40 1.09 -14.58
CA TYR A 43 -11.11 0.00 -15.25
C TYR A 43 -12.63 0.12 -15.05
N HIS A 44 -13.06 0.48 -13.84
CA HIS A 44 -14.47 0.65 -13.52
C HIS A 44 -15.07 1.91 -14.18
N ALA A 45 -14.29 2.99 -14.28
CA ALA A 45 -14.69 4.20 -14.99
C ALA A 45 -14.91 3.91 -16.48
N ASP A 46 -13.93 3.26 -17.14
CA ASP A 46 -14.04 2.88 -18.54
C ASP A 46 -15.20 1.90 -18.78
N LYS A 47 -15.44 0.97 -17.84
CA LYS A 47 -16.62 0.09 -17.87
C LYS A 47 -17.94 0.87 -17.79
N ALA A 48 -18.03 1.85 -16.89
CA ALA A 48 -19.23 2.68 -16.73
C ALA A 48 -19.49 3.55 -17.97
N MET A 49 -18.44 3.96 -18.68
CA MET A 49 -18.51 4.65 -19.96
C MET A 49 -18.79 3.73 -21.16
N GLY A 50 -18.90 2.41 -20.95
CA GLY A 50 -19.20 1.46 -22.02
C GLY A 50 -18.00 1.12 -22.93
N VAL A 51 -16.77 1.43 -22.51
CA VAL A 51 -15.55 1.09 -23.28
C VAL A 51 -15.45 -0.44 -23.44
N PRO A 52 -15.17 -0.96 -24.65
CA PRO A 52 -14.94 -2.39 -24.89
C PRO A 52 -13.81 -2.95 -24.01
N ILE A 53 -13.91 -4.20 -23.58
CA ILE A 53 -12.98 -4.76 -22.58
C ILE A 53 -11.53 -4.75 -23.03
N GLU A 54 -11.30 -4.89 -24.34
CA GLU A 54 -10.00 -4.88 -25.00
C GLU A 54 -9.34 -3.50 -25.01
N GLN A 55 -10.11 -2.44 -24.75
CA GLN A 55 -9.67 -1.04 -24.78
C GLN A 55 -9.70 -0.37 -23.41
N ARG A 56 -10.16 -1.08 -22.37
CA ARG A 56 -10.21 -0.52 -21.00
C ARG A 56 -8.81 -0.33 -20.46
N ARG A 57 -8.61 0.83 -19.85
CA ARG A 57 -7.44 1.13 -19.03
C ARG A 57 -7.58 0.47 -17.68
N GLY A 58 -6.48 0.42 -16.95
CA GLY A 58 -6.47 -0.16 -15.62
C GLY A 58 -6.54 -1.68 -15.63
N ASN A 59 -6.86 -2.25 -14.46
CA ASN A 59 -6.98 -3.70 -14.27
C ASN A 59 -8.32 -3.99 -13.58
N LYS A 60 -8.91 -5.16 -13.86
CA LYS A 60 -9.98 -5.68 -13.01
C LYS A 60 -9.50 -5.82 -11.57
N ASP A 61 -10.45 -5.78 -10.64
CA ASP A 61 -10.21 -6.23 -9.28
C ASP A 61 -9.90 -7.74 -9.27
N HIS A 62 -8.62 -8.08 -9.40
CA HIS A 62 -8.12 -9.44 -9.40
C HIS A 62 -7.85 -9.98 -7.98
N ARG A 63 -7.83 -9.10 -6.97
CA ARG A 63 -7.61 -9.48 -5.57
C ARG A 63 -8.91 -9.60 -4.77
N GLY A 64 -10.02 -9.08 -5.30
CA GLY A 64 -11.33 -9.07 -4.65
C GLY A 64 -11.45 -8.13 -3.46
N ILE A 65 -10.49 -7.21 -3.26
CA ILE A 65 -10.39 -6.36 -2.06
C ILE A 65 -10.73 -4.89 -2.34
N ALA A 66 -11.05 -4.52 -3.59
CA ALA A 66 -11.18 -3.11 -3.95
C ALA A 66 -12.33 -2.42 -3.21
N ALA A 67 -13.45 -3.10 -3.02
CA ALA A 67 -14.61 -2.55 -2.31
C ALA A 67 -14.32 -2.24 -0.82
N GLU A 68 -13.34 -2.92 -0.22
CA GLU A 68 -13.01 -2.77 1.21
C GLU A 68 -11.83 -1.82 1.43
N GLN A 69 -10.79 -1.95 0.60
CA GLN A 69 -9.50 -1.28 0.79
C GLN A 69 -9.33 -0.05 -0.09
N CYS A 70 -10.00 0.04 -1.24
CA CYS A 70 -9.82 1.17 -2.14
C CYS A 70 -10.68 2.37 -1.72
N PRO A 71 -10.07 3.56 -1.53
CA PRO A 71 -10.82 4.78 -1.31
C PRO A 71 -11.80 5.06 -2.46
N GLY A 72 -13.01 5.52 -2.14
CA GLY A 72 -14.02 5.91 -3.15
C GLY A 72 -14.75 4.76 -3.86
N MET A 73 -14.33 3.50 -3.68
CA MET A 73 -15.05 2.32 -4.20
C MET A 73 -15.93 1.64 -3.16
N LYS A 74 -15.92 2.13 -1.92
CA LYS A 74 -16.82 1.66 -0.87
C LYS A 74 -18.27 1.95 -1.28
N PRO A 75 -19.18 0.97 -1.17
CA PRO A 75 -20.60 1.23 -1.42
C PRO A 75 -21.07 2.39 -0.56
N ALA A 76 -21.83 3.33 -1.15
CA ALA A 76 -22.60 4.27 -0.37
C ALA A 76 -23.56 3.44 0.51
N ARG A 77 -23.38 3.53 1.83
CA ARG A 77 -24.32 2.92 2.79
C ARG A 77 -25.61 3.72 2.83
#